data_AF-A0AAV1RJP5-F1
#
_entry.id   AF-A0AAV1RJP5-F1
#
_cell.length_a   1.000
_cell.length_b   1.000
_cell.length_c   1.000
_cell.angle_alpha   90.00
_cell.angle_beta   90.00
_cell.angle_gamma   90.00
#
_symmetry.space_group_name_H-M   'P 1'
#
loop_
_entity.id
_entity.type
_entity.pdbx_description
1 polymer ?
#
loop_
_entity_poly.entity_id
_entity_poly.type
_entity_poly.pdbx_seq_one_letter_code
_entity_poly.pdbx_strand_id
1 'polypeptide(L)'
;MGSYETVRKEAYKAALKEKWNEMIGAYHGEKVIYMMSPITASEDTPFHLAVYSRSVQPLRRLLDIVNNNKMLGNPLTKTNAYGNTVLLEAVVAGNMEAVEALLQFVPKHAAGKYDPSEQLQTENVLGETPFYRAASSGKTEIVKHLADQFGGQIFDQGKKLIEKHRKRKDLKPILHAAIQGQHFETALKLLELDKSLHEMKDEQGMTCLHLLADMPSAFKSGYIQQAFFFEKWLYCCLPAAGGDRDQRRCKIGTEIETILASIKYFHSYIDNIALTDAPWVL
;
A
#
# COMPACT_ATOMS: atom_id res chain seq x y z
N MET A 1 -36.35 7.21 -21.81
CA MET A 1 -34.93 7.30 -21.36
C MET A 1 -34.88 6.89 -19.89
N GLY A 2 -33.93 6.02 -19.50
CA GLY A 2 -33.73 5.69 -18.08
C GLY A 2 -33.02 6.85 -17.38
N SER A 3 -33.52 7.28 -16.22
CA SER A 3 -32.87 8.34 -15.45
C SER A 3 -31.49 7.90 -14.95
N TYR A 4 -30.59 8.85 -14.67
CA TYR A 4 -29.33 8.59 -13.96
C TYR A 4 -29.55 7.71 -12.72
N GLU A 5 -30.56 8.00 -11.92
CA GLU A 5 -30.86 7.27 -10.69
C GLU A 5 -31.23 5.80 -10.93
N THR A 6 -31.88 5.51 -12.06
CA THR A 6 -32.18 4.14 -12.49
C THR A 6 -30.89 3.40 -12.83
N VAL A 7 -30.04 4.00 -13.68
CA VAL A 7 -28.75 3.42 -14.11
C VAL A 7 -27.83 3.21 -12.90
N ARG A 8 -27.76 4.19 -12.01
CA ARG A 8 -27.00 4.15 -10.76
C ARG A 8 -27.38 2.93 -9.92
N LYS A 9 -28.68 2.73 -9.66
CA LYS A 9 -29.18 1.59 -8.87
C LYS A 9 -28.93 0.26 -9.55
N GLU A 10 -29.14 0.17 -10.86
CA GLU A 10 -28.92 -1.07 -11.64
C GLU A 10 -27.45 -1.47 -11.62
N ALA A 11 -26.56 -0.55 -11.99
CA ALA A 11 -25.12 -0.78 -12.04
C ALA A 11 -24.56 -1.15 -10.66
N TYR A 12 -24.94 -0.41 -9.61
CA TYR A 12 -24.50 -0.69 -8.25
C TYR A 12 -24.98 -2.07 -7.77
N LYS A 13 -26.26 -2.40 -7.96
CA LYS A 13 -26.81 -3.73 -7.57
C LYS A 13 -26.14 -4.87 -8.34
N ALA A 14 -25.81 -4.66 -9.61
CA ALA A 14 -25.09 -5.65 -10.40
C ALA A 14 -23.65 -5.85 -9.90
N ALA A 15 -22.93 -4.77 -9.61
CA ALA A 15 -21.59 -4.83 -9.04
C ALA A 15 -21.56 -5.56 -7.68
N LEU A 16 -22.51 -5.27 -6.78
CA LEU A 16 -22.64 -5.96 -5.49
C LEU A 16 -22.84 -7.48 -5.61
N LYS A 17 -23.41 -7.93 -6.74
CA LYS A 17 -23.65 -9.35 -7.03
C LYS A 17 -22.55 -9.96 -7.91
N GLU A 18 -21.45 -9.24 -8.11
CA GLU A 18 -20.35 -9.60 -9.03
C GLU A 18 -20.81 -9.86 -10.49
N LYS A 19 -21.98 -9.30 -10.87
CA LYS A 19 -22.56 -9.41 -12.21
C LYS A 19 -22.01 -8.30 -13.10
N TRP A 20 -20.71 -8.32 -13.34
CA TRP A 20 -19.99 -7.24 -14.02
C TRP A 20 -20.49 -6.93 -15.44
N ASN A 21 -20.93 -7.94 -16.18
CA ASN A 21 -21.53 -7.75 -17.51
C ASN A 21 -22.86 -7.00 -17.45
N GLU A 22 -23.69 -7.29 -16.44
CA GLU A 22 -24.94 -6.55 -16.21
C GLU A 22 -24.66 -5.11 -15.79
N MET A 23 -23.62 -4.91 -14.95
CA MET A 23 -23.19 -3.57 -14.55
C MET A 23 -22.75 -2.73 -15.76
N ILE A 24 -21.91 -3.29 -16.64
CA ILE A 24 -21.48 -2.62 -17.87
C ILE A 24 -22.68 -2.40 -18.81
N GLY A 25 -23.56 -3.39 -18.92
CA GLY A 25 -24.76 -3.33 -19.74
C GLY A 25 -25.72 -2.19 -19.36
N ALA A 26 -25.73 -1.75 -18.10
CA ALA A 26 -26.55 -0.63 -17.64
C ALA A 26 -26.23 0.70 -18.37
N TYR A 27 -25.02 0.84 -18.92
CA TYR A 27 -24.53 2.04 -19.61
C TYR A 27 -24.74 2.05 -21.13
N HIS A 28 -25.62 1.19 -21.66
CA HIS A 28 -25.83 1.08 -23.11
C HIS A 28 -26.42 2.36 -23.75
N GLY A 29 -26.05 2.63 -25.00
CA GLY A 29 -26.57 3.75 -25.80
C GLY A 29 -26.27 5.11 -25.17
N GLU A 30 -27.28 5.98 -25.07
CA GLU A 30 -27.15 7.34 -24.51
C GLU A 30 -26.79 7.34 -23.02
N LYS A 31 -27.03 6.25 -22.29
CA LYS A 31 -26.72 6.13 -20.86
C LYS A 31 -25.22 6.07 -20.56
N VAL A 32 -24.39 5.89 -21.60
CA VAL A 32 -22.93 5.82 -21.49
C VAL A 32 -22.34 7.05 -20.78
N ILE A 33 -23.00 8.21 -20.91
CA ILE A 33 -22.60 9.45 -20.24
C ILE A 33 -22.55 9.33 -18.71
N TYR A 34 -23.33 8.42 -18.12
CA TYR A 34 -23.36 8.20 -16.67
C TYR A 34 -22.23 7.29 -16.16
N MET A 35 -21.45 6.68 -17.05
CA MET A 35 -20.34 5.78 -16.67
C MET A 35 -19.25 6.50 -15.86
N MET A 36 -19.13 7.81 -16.02
CA MET A 36 -18.16 8.65 -15.28
C MET A 36 -18.74 9.22 -13.98
N SER A 37 -20.02 8.95 -13.71
CA SER A 37 -20.73 9.44 -12.54
C SER A 37 -20.60 8.46 -11.39
N PRO A 38 -20.66 8.95 -10.13
CA PRO A 38 -20.65 8.08 -8.97
C PRO A 38 -21.84 7.12 -8.90
N ILE A 39 -21.62 5.94 -8.35
CA ILE A 39 -22.68 4.94 -8.14
C ILE A 39 -22.81 4.46 -6.69
N THR A 40 -21.91 4.86 -5.81
CA THR A 40 -21.98 4.58 -4.36
C THR A 40 -22.16 5.86 -3.55
N ALA A 41 -22.46 5.70 -2.26
CA ALA A 41 -22.48 6.81 -1.30
C ALA A 41 -21.07 7.38 -1.01
N SER A 42 -20.03 6.56 -1.18
CA SER A 42 -18.63 6.98 -1.09
C SER A 42 -18.14 7.66 -2.37
N GLU A 43 -19.05 8.01 -3.28
CA GLU A 43 -18.76 8.60 -4.59
C GLU A 43 -17.92 7.73 -5.56
N ASP A 44 -17.90 6.41 -5.38
CA ASP A 44 -17.18 5.51 -6.28
C ASP A 44 -17.86 5.45 -7.64
N THR A 45 -17.08 5.64 -8.70
CA THR A 45 -17.50 5.36 -10.07
C THR A 45 -17.48 3.84 -10.35
N PRO A 46 -18.07 3.37 -11.47
CA PRO A 46 -17.98 1.97 -11.89
C PRO A 46 -16.55 1.43 -12.00
N PHE A 47 -15.59 2.29 -12.33
CA PHE A 47 -14.17 1.94 -12.40
C PHE A 47 -13.60 1.63 -11.03
N HIS A 48 -13.90 2.45 -10.02
CA HIS A 48 -13.49 2.18 -8.62
C HIS A 48 -14.07 0.86 -8.11
N LEU A 49 -15.30 0.49 -8.48
CA LEU A 49 -15.86 -0.81 -8.09
C LEU A 49 -15.26 -1.98 -8.86
N ALA A 50 -14.94 -1.79 -10.15
CA ALA A 50 -14.44 -2.87 -10.99
C ALA A 50 -13.09 -3.45 -10.54
N VAL A 51 -12.26 -2.67 -9.83
CA VAL A 51 -10.96 -3.15 -9.32
C VAL A 51 -11.10 -4.17 -8.18
N TYR A 52 -12.26 -4.21 -7.52
CA TYR A 52 -12.57 -5.22 -6.49
C TYR A 52 -13.04 -6.55 -7.08
N SER A 53 -13.19 -6.64 -8.41
CA SER A 53 -13.37 -7.91 -9.11
C SER A 53 -12.14 -8.80 -8.95
N ARG A 54 -12.35 -10.12 -8.84
CA ARG A 54 -11.27 -11.13 -8.86
C ARG A 54 -10.60 -11.30 -10.23
N SER A 55 -11.05 -10.53 -11.21
CA SER A 55 -10.56 -10.54 -12.59
C SER A 55 -10.43 -9.10 -13.06
N VAL A 56 -9.37 -8.79 -13.81
CA VAL A 56 -9.18 -7.47 -14.44
C VAL A 56 -10.15 -7.17 -15.59
N GLN A 57 -10.90 -8.18 -16.07
CA GLN A 57 -11.74 -8.06 -17.26
C GLN A 57 -12.84 -6.99 -17.19
N PRO A 58 -13.58 -6.82 -16.06
CA PRO A 58 -14.55 -5.73 -15.92
C PRO A 58 -13.92 -4.35 -16.10
N LEU A 59 -12.75 -4.15 -15.49
CA LEU A 59 -12.01 -2.89 -15.61
C LEU A 59 -11.56 -2.66 -17.05
N ARG A 60 -10.95 -3.66 -17.70
CA ARG A 60 -10.51 -3.54 -19.11
C ARG A 60 -11.66 -3.19 -20.04
N ARG A 61 -12.82 -3.84 -19.89
CA ARG A 61 -14.01 -3.53 -20.70
C ARG A 61 -14.50 -2.09 -20.50
N LEU A 62 -14.52 -1.59 -19.26
CA LEU A 62 -14.88 -0.20 -19.00
C LEU A 62 -13.88 0.78 -19.62
N LEU A 63 -12.58 0.50 -19.49
CA LEU A 63 -11.50 1.29 -20.09
C LEU A 63 -11.56 1.29 -21.63
N ASP A 64 -11.92 0.16 -22.24
CA ASP A 64 -12.13 0.04 -23.68
C ASP A 64 -13.32 0.89 -24.16
N ILE A 65 -14.41 0.93 -23.40
CA ILE A 65 -15.57 1.78 -23.73
C ILE A 65 -15.17 3.26 -23.72
N VAL A 66 -14.39 3.70 -22.72
CA VAL A 66 -13.83 5.06 -22.68
C VAL A 66 -12.97 5.35 -23.89
N ASN A 67 -12.04 4.45 -24.21
CA ASN A 67 -11.14 4.65 -25.35
C ASN A 67 -11.84 4.71 -26.71
N ASN A 68 -13.04 4.13 -26.82
CA ASN A 68 -13.82 4.13 -28.04
C ASN A 68 -14.93 5.19 -28.04
N ASN A 69 -15.02 6.03 -27.01
CA ASN A 69 -16.04 7.06 -26.89
C ASN A 69 -15.45 8.43 -26.50
N LYS A 70 -15.33 9.32 -27.49
CA LYS A 70 -14.79 10.69 -27.36
C LYS A 70 -15.56 11.59 -26.38
N MET A 71 -16.81 11.25 -26.05
CA MET A 71 -17.61 12.04 -25.10
C MET A 71 -17.21 11.77 -23.65
N LEU A 72 -16.55 10.64 -23.38
CA LEU A 72 -16.11 10.28 -22.03
C LEU A 72 -14.77 10.95 -21.71
N GLY A 73 -14.70 11.51 -20.50
CA GLY A 73 -13.45 12.04 -19.96
C GLY A 73 -12.47 10.94 -19.53
N ASN A 74 -11.34 11.33 -18.93
CA ASN A 74 -10.36 10.39 -18.40
C ASN A 74 -10.86 9.79 -17.06
N PRO A 75 -11.09 8.46 -16.95
CA PRO A 75 -11.53 7.84 -15.69
C PRO A 75 -10.44 7.87 -14.63
N LEU A 76 -9.17 7.98 -15.02
CA LEU A 76 -8.03 7.97 -14.11
C LEU A 76 -7.92 9.25 -13.27
N THR A 77 -8.56 10.34 -13.71
CA THR A 77 -8.63 11.60 -12.96
C THR A 77 -9.84 11.69 -12.05
N LYS A 78 -10.73 10.69 -12.06
CA LYS A 78 -11.87 10.64 -11.14
C LYS A 78 -11.40 10.16 -9.78
N THR A 79 -11.94 10.80 -8.75
CA THR A 79 -11.75 10.42 -7.36
C THR A 79 -13.08 10.15 -6.70
N ASN A 80 -13.07 9.27 -5.69
CA ASN A 80 -14.20 9.07 -4.80
C ASN A 80 -14.20 10.11 -3.65
N ALA A 81 -15.10 9.96 -2.67
CA ALA A 81 -15.26 10.90 -1.55
C ALA A 81 -14.01 10.99 -0.64
N TYR A 82 -13.14 9.98 -0.68
CA TYR A 82 -11.87 9.95 0.03
C TYR A 82 -10.72 10.52 -0.80
N GLY A 83 -11.00 11.04 -2.01
CA GLY A 83 -9.97 11.48 -2.94
C GLY A 83 -9.18 10.32 -3.57
N ASN A 84 -9.59 9.06 -3.37
CA ASN A 84 -8.89 7.93 -3.97
C ASN A 84 -9.21 7.89 -5.46
N THR A 85 -8.17 7.80 -6.27
CA THR A 85 -8.28 7.47 -7.70
C THR A 85 -8.57 5.98 -7.87
N VAL A 86 -8.91 5.57 -9.09
CA VAL A 86 -9.11 4.15 -9.43
C VAL A 86 -7.84 3.32 -9.13
N LEU A 87 -6.64 3.89 -9.32
CA LEU A 87 -5.38 3.22 -8.99
C LEU A 87 -5.22 2.99 -7.49
N LEU A 88 -5.56 3.99 -6.66
CA LEU A 88 -5.52 3.84 -5.20
C LEU A 88 -6.47 2.73 -4.71
N GLU A 89 -7.68 2.66 -5.25
CA GLU A 89 -8.63 1.57 -4.94
C GLU A 89 -8.11 0.21 -5.42
N ALA A 90 -7.49 0.12 -6.60
CA ALA A 90 -6.88 -1.11 -7.10
C ALA A 90 -5.77 -1.63 -6.16
N VAL A 91 -4.95 -0.71 -5.64
CA VAL A 91 -3.93 -1.01 -4.65
C VAL A 91 -4.56 -1.54 -3.36
N VAL A 92 -5.59 -0.88 -2.82
CA VAL A 92 -6.29 -1.32 -1.60
C VAL A 92 -6.92 -2.69 -1.80
N ALA A 93 -7.54 -2.94 -2.95
CA ALA A 93 -8.09 -4.23 -3.33
C ALA A 93 -7.01 -5.33 -3.42
N GLY A 94 -5.74 -4.95 -3.64
CA GLY A 94 -4.65 -5.91 -3.88
C GLY A 94 -4.71 -6.54 -5.26
N ASN A 95 -5.38 -5.89 -6.22
CA ASN A 95 -5.56 -6.41 -7.57
C ASN A 95 -4.38 -5.98 -8.46
N MET A 96 -3.32 -6.79 -8.47
CA MET A 96 -2.09 -6.50 -9.24
C MET A 96 -2.38 -6.29 -10.73
N GLU A 97 -3.21 -7.15 -11.33
CA GLU A 97 -3.56 -7.04 -12.75
C GLU A 97 -4.26 -5.72 -13.08
N ALA A 98 -5.11 -5.23 -12.17
CA ALA A 98 -5.75 -3.93 -12.30
C ALA A 98 -4.75 -2.77 -12.16
N VAL A 99 -3.82 -2.87 -11.20
CA VAL A 99 -2.73 -1.89 -11.04
C VAL A 99 -1.92 -1.78 -12.33
N GLU A 100 -1.49 -2.90 -12.90
CA GLU A 100 -0.77 -2.95 -14.17
C GLU A 100 -1.60 -2.40 -15.31
N ALA A 101 -2.88 -2.79 -15.43
CA ALA A 101 -3.76 -2.30 -16.48
C ALA A 101 -3.93 -0.78 -16.43
N LEU A 102 -4.04 -0.20 -15.23
CA LEU A 102 -4.18 1.25 -15.05
C LEU A 102 -2.88 2.00 -15.34
N LEU A 103 -1.73 1.44 -14.95
CA LEU A 103 -0.41 2.01 -15.22
C LEU A 103 0.07 1.80 -16.67
N GLN A 104 -0.64 1.00 -17.46
CA GLN A 104 -0.42 0.85 -18.91
C GLN A 104 -1.50 1.57 -19.74
N PHE A 105 -2.57 2.04 -19.11
CA PHE A 105 -3.68 2.66 -19.83
C PHE A 105 -3.33 4.08 -20.26
N VAL A 106 -3.31 4.30 -21.57
CA VAL A 106 -3.22 5.64 -22.18
C VAL A 106 -4.57 5.97 -22.84
N PRO A 107 -5.28 7.01 -22.38
CA PRO A 107 -6.52 7.43 -23.02
C PRO A 107 -6.24 7.86 -24.47
N LYS A 108 -6.91 7.25 -25.46
CA LYS A 108 -6.67 7.54 -26.89
C LYS A 108 -6.83 9.02 -27.25
N HIS A 109 -7.71 9.72 -26.54
CA HIS A 109 -8.01 11.14 -26.76
C HIS A 109 -7.08 12.10 -25.99
N ALA A 110 -6.18 11.55 -25.16
CA ALA A 110 -5.13 12.28 -24.44
C ALA A 110 -3.71 11.88 -24.91
N ALA A 111 -3.60 11.12 -26.01
CA ALA A 111 -2.35 10.59 -26.50
C ALA A 111 -1.34 11.71 -26.84
N GLY A 112 -0.18 11.68 -26.19
CA GLY A 112 0.95 12.61 -26.42
C GLY A 112 1.31 13.53 -25.26
N LYS A 113 0.51 13.58 -24.18
CA LYS A 113 0.82 14.39 -22.97
C LYS A 113 0.64 13.67 -21.64
N TYR A 114 0.15 12.44 -21.65
CA TYR A 114 -0.17 11.69 -20.43
C TYR A 114 0.81 10.54 -20.25
N ASP A 115 1.63 10.60 -19.21
CA ASP A 115 2.40 9.46 -18.72
C ASP A 115 1.56 8.75 -17.64
N PRO A 116 1.10 7.50 -17.86
CA PRO A 116 0.36 6.75 -16.87
C PRO A 116 1.08 6.63 -15.50
N SER A 117 2.41 6.73 -15.49
CA SER A 117 3.21 6.69 -14.26
C SER A 117 2.96 7.90 -13.34
N GLU A 118 2.45 9.02 -13.87
CA GLU A 118 2.05 10.18 -13.08
C GLU A 118 0.96 9.84 -12.05
N GLN A 119 0.18 8.78 -12.28
CA GLN A 119 -0.81 8.32 -11.30
C GLN A 119 -0.16 7.93 -9.97
N LEU A 120 1.09 7.45 -9.99
CA LEU A 120 1.85 7.12 -8.77
C LEU A 120 2.14 8.34 -7.92
N GLN A 121 2.05 9.54 -8.51
CA GLN A 121 2.31 10.82 -7.88
C GLN A 121 1.05 11.46 -7.29
N THR A 122 -0.14 10.89 -7.56
CA THR A 122 -1.42 11.37 -7.04
C THR A 122 -1.57 11.08 -5.56
N GLU A 123 -2.27 11.96 -4.85
CA GLU A 123 -2.49 11.87 -3.41
C GLU A 123 -3.99 11.94 -3.13
N ASN A 124 -4.47 11.12 -2.20
CA ASN A 124 -5.85 11.22 -1.71
C ASN A 124 -6.02 12.39 -0.73
N VAL A 125 -7.19 12.51 -0.09
CA VAL A 125 -7.45 13.61 0.85
C VAL A 125 -6.46 13.63 2.02
N LEU A 126 -5.97 12.47 2.45
CA LEU A 126 -4.99 12.31 3.53
C LEU A 126 -3.53 12.51 3.09
N GLY A 127 -3.27 12.70 1.79
CA GLY A 127 -1.91 12.76 1.26
C GLY A 127 -1.29 11.39 0.98
N GLU A 128 -2.09 10.33 0.85
CA GLU A 128 -1.55 8.99 0.57
C GLU A 128 -1.38 8.81 -0.94
N THR A 129 -0.16 8.46 -1.36
CA THR A 129 0.11 8.01 -2.73
C THR A 129 -0.22 6.53 -2.90
N PRO A 130 -0.32 6.00 -4.14
CA PRO A 130 -0.45 4.57 -4.39
C PRO A 130 0.60 3.72 -3.66
N PHE A 131 1.86 4.18 -3.63
CA PHE A 131 2.94 3.49 -2.91
C PHE A 131 2.71 3.48 -1.39
N TYR A 132 2.33 4.62 -0.80
CA TYR A 132 1.97 4.70 0.62
C TYR A 132 0.77 3.81 0.95
N ARG A 133 -0.24 3.80 0.08
CA ARG A 133 -1.47 3.02 0.28
C ARG A 133 -1.21 1.52 0.18
N ALA A 134 -0.32 1.08 -0.70
CA ALA A 134 0.12 -0.30 -0.81
C ALA A 134 0.78 -0.76 0.49
N ALA A 135 1.69 0.06 1.02
CA ALA A 135 2.37 -0.22 2.29
C ALA A 135 1.41 -0.28 3.48
N SER A 136 0.58 0.75 3.65
CA SER A 136 -0.39 0.83 4.76
C SER A 136 -1.49 -0.22 4.69
N SER A 137 -1.69 -0.87 3.53
CA SER A 137 -2.66 -1.97 3.34
C SER A 137 -1.99 -3.35 3.29
N GLY A 138 -0.68 -3.43 3.56
CA GLY A 138 0.07 -4.69 3.62
C GLY A 138 0.22 -5.40 2.28
N LYS A 139 0.16 -4.67 1.17
CA LYS A 139 0.26 -5.24 -0.18
C LYS A 139 1.71 -5.36 -0.61
N THR A 140 2.46 -6.23 0.07
CA THR A 140 3.92 -6.38 -0.13
C THR A 140 4.30 -6.60 -1.59
N GLU A 141 3.56 -7.44 -2.32
CA GLU A 141 3.86 -7.71 -3.74
C GLU A 141 3.66 -6.48 -4.62
N ILE A 142 2.65 -5.65 -4.34
CA ILE A 142 2.46 -4.38 -5.05
C ILE A 142 3.58 -3.40 -4.69
N VAL A 143 4.02 -3.33 -3.44
CA VAL A 143 5.17 -2.51 -3.03
C VAL A 143 6.44 -2.92 -3.79
N LYS A 144 6.73 -4.22 -3.87
CA LYS A 144 7.86 -4.75 -4.64
C LYS A 144 7.75 -4.38 -6.12
N HIS A 145 6.61 -4.67 -6.74
CA HIS A 145 6.36 -4.38 -8.15
C HIS A 145 6.54 -2.89 -8.47
N LEU A 146 5.96 -1.99 -7.66
CA LEU A 146 6.08 -0.55 -7.87
C LEU A 146 7.52 -0.06 -7.69
N ALA A 147 8.25 -0.56 -6.70
CA ALA A 147 9.65 -0.22 -6.48
C ALA A 147 10.54 -0.66 -7.65
N ASP A 148 10.28 -1.86 -8.19
CA ASP A 148 11.10 -2.45 -9.25
C ASP A 148 10.80 -1.85 -10.63
N GLN A 149 9.52 -1.72 -11.00
CA GLN A 149 9.11 -1.26 -12.33
C GLN A 149 9.05 0.26 -12.46
N PHE A 150 8.79 0.98 -11.37
CA PHE A 150 8.59 2.43 -11.36
C PHE A 150 9.55 3.14 -10.41
N GLY A 151 10.77 2.59 -10.25
CA GLY A 151 11.76 3.13 -9.33
C GLY A 151 12.09 4.61 -9.55
N GLY A 152 12.03 5.10 -10.80
CA GLY A 152 12.24 6.52 -11.11
C GLY A 152 11.14 7.45 -10.59
N GLN A 153 9.94 6.93 -10.36
CA GLN A 153 8.82 7.65 -9.73
C GLN A 153 8.81 7.48 -8.21
N ILE A 154 9.45 6.43 -7.68
CA ILE A 154 9.39 6.06 -6.26
C ILE A 154 10.60 6.58 -5.47
N PHE A 155 11.79 6.59 -6.09
CA PHE A 155 13.06 6.91 -5.43
C PHE A 155 13.71 8.16 -6.00
N ASP A 156 14.41 8.88 -5.14
CA ASP A 156 15.33 9.94 -5.56
C ASP A 156 16.67 9.37 -6.06
N GLN A 157 17.57 10.25 -6.52
CA GLN A 157 18.90 9.87 -7.01
C GLN A 157 19.77 9.19 -5.92
N GLY A 158 19.47 9.43 -4.64
CA GLY A 158 20.13 8.81 -3.50
C GLY A 158 19.55 7.45 -3.10
N LYS A 159 18.64 6.88 -3.91
CA LYS A 159 17.90 5.64 -3.63
C LYS A 159 17.07 5.71 -2.33
N LYS A 160 16.66 6.91 -1.92
CA LYS A 160 15.70 7.10 -0.84
C LYS A 160 14.32 7.28 -1.43
N LEU A 161 13.28 6.94 -0.68
CA LEU A 161 11.93 7.24 -1.12
C LEU A 161 11.78 8.75 -1.31
N ILE A 162 11.13 9.17 -2.40
CA ILE A 162 10.77 10.58 -2.58
C ILE A 162 9.83 10.98 -1.44
N GLU A 163 10.00 12.19 -0.90
CA GLU A 163 9.33 12.65 0.34
C GLU A 163 7.81 12.41 0.38
N LYS A 164 7.12 12.61 -0.74
CA LYS A 164 5.67 12.36 -0.86
C LYS A 164 5.24 10.90 -0.63
N HIS A 165 6.14 9.94 -0.85
CA HIS A 165 5.87 8.53 -0.59
C HIS A 165 6.21 8.15 0.85
N ARG A 166 6.95 9.01 1.58
CA ARG A 166 7.44 8.71 2.92
C ARG A 166 6.43 9.02 4.02
N LYS A 167 5.54 9.98 3.81
CA LYS A 167 4.57 10.41 4.84
C LYS A 167 3.30 11.00 4.24
N ARG A 168 2.22 10.94 5.02
CA ARG A 168 0.94 11.61 4.76
C ARG A 168 0.99 13.11 5.12
N LYS A 169 -0.14 13.80 4.90
CA LYS A 169 -0.33 15.20 5.33
C LYS A 169 -0.24 15.39 6.85
N ASP A 170 -0.68 14.41 7.64
CA ASP A 170 -0.55 14.36 9.11
C ASP A 170 0.87 13.92 9.56
N LEU A 171 1.86 14.08 8.69
CA LEU A 171 3.25 13.67 8.85
C LEU A 171 3.47 12.20 9.24
N LYS A 172 2.44 11.35 9.19
CA LYS A 172 2.53 9.95 9.59
C LYS A 172 3.42 9.15 8.62
N PRO A 173 4.57 8.63 9.07
CA PRO A 173 5.48 7.92 8.17
C PRO A 173 4.85 6.63 7.60
N ILE A 174 5.26 6.26 6.39
CA ILE A 174 4.82 5.05 5.69
C ILE A 174 5.12 3.79 6.50
N LEU A 175 6.29 3.76 7.15
CA LEU A 175 6.71 2.65 8.00
C LEU A 175 5.82 2.51 9.24
N HIS A 176 5.46 3.63 9.88
CA HIS A 176 4.53 3.66 11.02
C HIS A 176 3.16 3.11 10.63
N ALA A 177 2.65 3.48 9.46
CA ALA A 177 1.37 2.98 8.97
C ALA A 177 1.39 1.46 8.72
N ALA A 178 2.46 0.94 8.11
CA ALA A 178 2.63 -0.51 7.93
C ALA A 178 2.71 -1.26 9.27
N ILE A 179 3.45 -0.74 10.25
CA ILE A 179 3.61 -1.35 11.58
C ILE A 179 2.30 -1.33 12.36
N GLN A 180 1.57 -0.22 12.38
CA GLN A 180 0.27 -0.13 13.05
C GLN A 180 -0.80 -1.03 12.39
N GLY A 181 -0.71 -1.24 11.08
CA GLY A 181 -1.48 -2.26 10.36
C GLY A 181 -1.01 -3.69 10.61
N GLN A 182 0.05 -3.89 11.41
CA GLN A 182 0.71 -5.18 11.66
C GLN A 182 1.19 -5.87 10.36
N HIS A 183 1.50 -5.09 9.34
CA HIS A 183 2.04 -5.55 8.06
C HIS A 183 3.56 -5.65 8.12
N PHE A 184 4.08 -6.50 9.01
CA PHE A 184 5.51 -6.58 9.31
C PHE A 184 6.37 -6.98 8.10
N GLU A 185 5.87 -7.86 7.23
CA GLU A 185 6.56 -8.21 5.98
C GLU A 185 6.75 -6.99 5.09
N THR A 186 5.69 -6.19 4.94
CA THR A 186 5.75 -4.94 4.17
C THR A 186 6.66 -3.91 4.84
N ALA A 187 6.62 -3.80 6.16
CA ALA A 187 7.49 -2.91 6.93
C ALA A 187 8.99 -3.26 6.75
N LEU A 188 9.33 -4.55 6.78
CA LEU A 188 10.68 -5.03 6.48
C LEU A 188 11.07 -4.67 5.05
N LYS A 189 10.19 -4.93 4.08
CA LYS A 189 10.45 -4.60 2.68
C LYS A 189 10.72 -3.10 2.50
N LEU A 190 9.98 -2.23 3.19
CA LEU A 190 10.23 -0.79 3.16
C LEU A 190 11.63 -0.43 3.71
N LEU A 191 12.08 -1.06 4.79
CA LEU A 191 13.42 -0.83 5.35
C LEU A 191 14.54 -1.37 4.47
N GLU A 192 14.30 -2.44 3.70
CA GLU A 192 15.22 -2.90 2.66
C GLU A 192 15.36 -1.88 1.53
N LEU A 193 14.24 -1.26 1.13
CA LEU A 193 14.21 -0.26 0.06
C LEU A 193 14.81 1.08 0.50
N ASP A 194 14.48 1.56 1.71
CA ASP A 194 15.01 2.79 2.28
C ASP A 194 15.20 2.64 3.80
N LYS A 195 16.46 2.39 4.20
CA LYS A 195 16.84 2.26 5.61
C LYS A 195 16.56 3.51 6.43
N SER A 196 16.55 4.69 5.83
CA SER A 196 16.36 5.94 6.59
C SER A 196 14.94 6.10 7.16
N LEU A 197 14.00 5.23 6.78
CA LEU A 197 12.65 5.21 7.33
C LEU A 197 12.61 4.89 8.83
N HIS A 198 13.59 4.15 9.39
CA HIS A 198 13.58 3.83 10.83
C HIS A 198 13.81 5.08 11.72
N GLU A 199 14.41 6.13 11.17
CA GLU A 199 14.73 7.38 11.89
C GLU A 199 13.57 8.38 11.84
N MET A 200 12.58 8.14 10.98
CA MET A 200 11.45 9.04 10.82
C MET A 200 10.62 9.09 12.10
N LYS A 201 10.15 10.31 12.39
CA LYS A 201 9.27 10.60 13.51
C LYS A 201 7.92 11.05 12.99
N ASP A 202 6.86 10.64 13.67
CA ASP A 202 5.53 11.22 13.47
C ASP A 202 5.40 12.60 14.14
N GLU A 203 4.21 13.19 14.10
CA GLU A 203 3.91 14.49 14.72
C GLU A 203 4.18 14.52 16.23
N GLN A 204 4.11 13.36 16.90
CA GLN A 204 4.37 13.21 18.33
C GLN A 204 5.86 12.99 18.64
N GLY A 205 6.73 12.95 17.63
CA GLY A 205 8.15 12.69 17.79
C GLY A 205 8.51 11.21 17.95
N MET A 206 7.54 10.31 17.76
CA MET A 206 7.70 8.87 17.97
C MET A 206 8.32 8.21 16.74
N THR A 207 9.32 7.37 16.96
CA THR A 207 9.90 6.53 15.89
C THR A 207 9.17 5.20 15.78
N CYS A 208 9.47 4.42 14.72
CA CYS A 208 8.90 3.09 14.56
C CYS A 208 9.21 2.15 15.74
N LEU A 209 10.33 2.37 16.45
CA LEU A 209 10.69 1.58 17.62
C LEU A 209 9.80 1.86 18.83
N HIS A 210 9.39 3.12 19.01
CA HIS A 210 8.44 3.47 20.06
C HIS A 210 7.08 2.80 19.78
N LEU A 211 6.62 2.82 18.53
CA LEU A 211 5.40 2.11 18.14
C LEU A 211 5.48 0.60 18.40
N LEU A 212 6.60 -0.03 18.09
CA LEU A 212 6.80 -1.46 18.34
C LEU A 212 6.85 -1.78 19.84
N ALA A 213 7.48 -0.93 20.66
CA ALA A 213 7.51 -1.10 22.10
C ALA A 213 6.11 -1.12 22.73
N ASP A 214 5.18 -0.35 22.15
CA ASP A 214 3.77 -0.31 22.56
C ASP A 214 2.90 -1.42 21.94
N MET A 215 3.49 -2.34 21.16
CA MET A 215 2.80 -3.47 20.52
C MET A 215 3.34 -4.83 21.00
N PRO A 216 2.90 -5.33 22.17
CA PRO A 216 3.30 -6.66 22.66
C PRO A 216 3.02 -7.80 21.68
N SER A 217 1.98 -7.67 20.84
CA SER A 217 1.63 -8.66 19.80
C SER A 217 2.64 -8.73 18.65
N ALA A 218 3.49 -7.71 18.47
CA ALA A 218 4.55 -7.71 17.46
C ALA A 218 5.68 -8.69 17.78
N PHE A 219 5.77 -9.15 19.03
CA PHE A 219 6.80 -10.08 19.49
C PHE A 219 6.19 -11.45 19.81
N LYS A 220 6.85 -12.54 19.38
CA LYS A 220 6.49 -13.92 19.80
C LYS A 220 6.41 -14.05 21.33
N SER A 221 7.15 -13.20 22.03
CA SER A 221 7.17 -13.16 23.48
C SER A 221 5.85 -12.66 24.09
N GLY A 222 5.03 -11.87 23.38
CA GLY A 222 3.70 -11.46 23.85
C GLY A 222 2.71 -12.62 24.01
N TYR A 223 2.92 -13.74 23.32
CA TYR A 223 2.15 -14.97 23.50
C TYR A 223 2.67 -15.88 24.63
N ILE A 224 3.94 -15.71 25.05
CA ILE A 224 4.60 -16.56 26.06
C ILE A 224 4.75 -15.82 27.41
N GLN A 225 4.72 -14.48 27.42
CA GLN A 225 5.09 -13.62 28.55
C GLN A 225 3.92 -13.00 29.32
N GLN A 226 2.72 -13.57 29.29
CA GLN A 226 1.84 -13.37 30.45
C GLN A 226 2.41 -14.03 31.72
N ALA A 227 3.49 -14.82 31.62
CA ALA A 227 4.04 -15.54 32.75
C ALA A 227 5.40 -15.07 33.33
N PHE A 228 6.33 -14.42 32.59
CA PHE A 228 7.73 -14.41 33.11
C PHE A 228 8.71 -13.28 32.74
N PHE A 229 8.33 -12.17 32.10
CA PHE A 229 9.35 -11.22 31.57
C PHE A 229 9.34 -9.78 32.09
N PHE A 230 8.26 -9.32 32.71
CA PHE A 230 8.23 -7.96 33.27
C PHE A 230 9.20 -7.79 34.46
N GLU A 231 9.57 -8.88 35.15
CA GLU A 231 10.47 -8.80 36.30
C GLU A 231 11.95 -8.57 35.92
N LYS A 232 12.40 -9.05 34.75
CA LYS A 232 13.82 -8.96 34.37
C LYS A 232 14.20 -7.63 33.72
N TRP A 233 13.25 -6.95 33.07
CA TRP A 233 13.50 -5.66 32.41
C TRP A 233 13.49 -4.48 33.40
N LEU A 234 12.61 -4.51 34.40
CA LEU A 234 12.61 -3.53 35.49
C LEU A 234 13.89 -3.59 36.34
N TYR A 235 14.50 -4.77 36.49
CA TYR A 235 15.73 -4.95 37.27
C TYR A 235 16.97 -4.29 36.62
N CYS A 236 16.95 -4.05 35.31
CA CYS A 236 18.04 -3.36 34.60
C CYS A 236 17.90 -1.83 34.64
N CYS A 237 16.77 -1.31 35.09
CA CYS A 237 16.46 0.12 35.12
C CYS A 237 16.43 0.71 36.54
N LEU A 238 16.69 -0.11 37.58
CA LEU A 238 16.90 0.39 38.94
C LEU A 238 18.37 0.85 39.07
N PRO A 239 18.62 2.09 39.52
CA PRO A 239 19.97 2.62 39.64
C PRO A 239 20.70 1.87 40.76
N ALA A 240 21.73 1.10 40.40
CA ALA A 240 22.72 0.66 41.37
C ALA A 240 23.51 1.90 41.81
N ALA A 241 23.30 2.31 43.05
CA ALA A 241 24.07 3.37 43.67
C ALA A 241 25.54 2.97 43.74
N GLY A 242 26.40 3.78 43.11
CA GLY A 242 27.83 3.88 43.42
C GLY A 242 28.77 3.13 42.47
N GLY A 243 29.71 3.89 41.91
CA GLY A 243 31.04 3.38 41.62
C GLY A 243 31.44 3.26 40.16
N ASP A 244 32.06 4.35 39.68
CA ASP A 244 33.14 4.41 38.71
C ASP A 244 32.92 4.27 37.19
N ARG A 245 33.78 5.03 36.53
CA ARG A 245 33.86 5.36 35.10
C ARG A 245 34.01 4.12 34.23
N ASP A 246 33.23 4.05 33.15
CA ASP A 246 33.75 3.50 31.90
C ASP A 246 33.09 4.09 30.64
N GLN A 247 33.93 4.58 29.74
CA GLN A 247 33.56 5.17 28.46
C GLN A 247 33.08 4.09 27.49
N ARG A 248 31.81 4.11 27.03
CA ARG A 248 31.44 3.53 25.72
C ARG A 248 30.34 4.34 25.02
N ARG A 249 30.76 5.02 23.96
CA ARG A 249 29.91 5.56 22.89
C ARG A 249 29.02 4.45 22.30
N CYS A 250 27.76 4.81 22.10
CA CYS A 250 26.83 4.36 21.05
C CYS A 250 26.69 2.85 20.78
N LYS A 251 25.56 2.27 21.22
CA LYS A 251 25.08 0.94 20.80
C LYS A 251 23.70 0.95 20.13
N ILE A 252 23.33 2.05 19.46
CA ILE A 252 22.06 2.13 18.72
C ILE A 252 22.11 1.30 17.42
N GLY A 253 23.31 1.06 16.85
CA GLY A 253 23.48 0.18 15.68
C GLY A 253 23.21 -1.31 15.96
N THR A 254 23.43 -1.76 17.19
CA THR A 254 23.15 -3.16 17.60
C THR A 254 21.67 -3.40 17.83
N GLU A 255 20.87 -2.38 18.14
CA GLU A 255 19.44 -2.52 18.41
C GLU A 255 18.62 -2.72 17.13
N ILE A 256 19.00 -2.11 16.00
CA ILE A 256 18.36 -2.37 14.70
C ILE A 256 18.68 -3.78 14.21
N GLU A 257 19.93 -4.25 14.35
CA GLU A 257 20.22 -5.67 14.07
C GLU A 257 19.51 -6.59 15.04
N THR A 258 19.27 -6.17 16.29
CA THR A 258 18.51 -6.97 17.27
C THR A 258 17.01 -6.94 16.99
N ILE A 259 16.45 -5.86 16.46
CA ILE A 259 15.04 -5.76 16.03
C ILE A 259 14.86 -6.51 14.72
N LEU A 260 15.77 -6.35 13.75
CA LEU A 260 15.85 -7.18 12.56
C LEU A 260 16.17 -8.65 12.91
N ALA A 261 16.89 -8.95 13.99
CA ALA A 261 17.17 -10.31 14.45
C ALA A 261 15.99 -10.92 15.22
N SER A 262 15.28 -10.11 15.99
CA SER A 262 14.02 -10.48 16.67
C SER A 262 12.91 -10.69 15.64
N ILE A 263 12.96 -9.93 14.55
CA ILE A 263 12.16 -10.17 13.36
C ILE A 263 12.74 -11.34 12.52
N LYS A 264 14.07 -11.57 12.45
CA LYS A 264 14.66 -12.78 11.81
C LYS A 264 14.40 -14.06 12.59
N TYR A 265 13.96 -14.05 13.85
CA TYR A 265 13.40 -15.25 14.48
C TYR A 265 12.02 -15.66 13.89
N PHE A 266 11.49 -14.91 12.91
CA PHE A 266 10.47 -15.40 11.97
C PHE A 266 11.04 -16.26 10.82
N HIS A 267 12.37 -16.30 10.61
CA HIS A 267 13.04 -17.03 9.52
C HIS A 267 13.42 -18.49 9.82
N SER A 268 12.95 -19.13 10.91
CA SER A 268 13.12 -20.60 11.03
C SER A 268 12.29 -21.41 10.01
N TYR A 269 11.70 -20.74 9.01
CA TYR A 269 10.96 -21.37 7.90
C TYR A 269 11.60 -21.13 6.52
N ILE A 270 12.60 -20.25 6.38
CA ILE A 270 13.26 -20.00 5.09
C ILE A 270 14.60 -20.74 4.95
N ASP A 271 15.22 -21.18 6.04
CA ASP A 271 16.37 -22.10 5.99
C ASP A 271 16.01 -23.53 5.54
N ASN A 272 14.72 -23.84 5.32
CA ASN A 272 14.24 -25.12 4.77
C ASN A 272 13.93 -25.09 3.26
N ILE A 273 14.16 -23.98 2.56
CA ILE A 273 13.94 -23.88 1.09
C ILE A 273 15.27 -23.62 0.32
N ALA A 274 16.41 -23.56 1.00
CA ALA A 274 17.73 -23.37 0.37
C ALA A 274 18.69 -24.56 0.51
N LEU A 275 18.17 -25.78 0.71
CA LEU A 275 18.95 -27.03 0.72
C LEU A 275 18.24 -28.13 -0.08
N THR A 276 18.13 -27.94 -1.39
CA THR A 276 18.24 -29.01 -2.40
C THR A 276 18.40 -28.32 -3.76
N ASP A 277 19.39 -28.79 -4.52
CA ASP A 277 19.64 -28.52 -5.93
C ASP A 277 20.59 -27.36 -6.27
N ALA A 278 21.87 -27.59 -5.97
CA ALA A 278 22.97 -27.31 -6.90
C ALA A 278 24.06 -28.40 -6.72
N PRO A 279 25.02 -28.55 -7.63
CA PRO A 279 25.07 -29.58 -8.67
C PRO A 279 26.22 -30.60 -8.44
N TRP A 280 26.09 -31.82 -9.00
CA TRP A 280 27.25 -32.68 -9.21
C TRP A 280 27.51 -32.84 -10.70
N VAL A 281 28.66 -32.31 -11.12
CA VAL A 281 29.35 -32.62 -12.37
C VAL A 281 29.86 -34.06 -12.29
N LEU A 282 29.45 -34.89 -13.24
CA LEU A 282 30.29 -35.70 -14.12
C LEU A 282 29.52 -35.95 -15.43
#